data_AF-A0A095VMD4-F1
#
_entry.id   AF-A0A095VMD4-F1
#
_cell.length_a   1.000
_cell.length_b   1.000
_cell.length_c   1.000
_cell.angle_alpha   90.00
_cell.angle_beta   90.00
_cell.angle_gamma   90.00
#
_symmetry.space_group_name_H-M   'P 1'
#
loop_
_entity.id
_entity.type
_entity.pdbx_description
1 polymer ?
#
loop_
_entity_poly.entity_id
_entity_poly.type
_entity_poly.pdbx_seq_one_letter_code
_entity_poly.pdbx_strand_id
1 'polypeptide(L)'
;MKSVGRCLSVATLICGLVTADYWTNGAIIPADFVVSDAQARVGRPATPGSVAGVARRTTRRVVRRSTIYVATLPRGCSNVVINGVSMWSCGGAYYQSYGGRYVVVYVD
;
A
#
# COMPACT_ATOMS: atom_id res chain seq x y z
N MET A 1 8.49 -57.84 -12.99
CA MET A 1 9.60 -57.32 -13.83
C MET A 1 9.14 -56.40 -14.99
N LYS A 2 7.94 -56.57 -15.56
CA LYS A 2 7.41 -55.68 -16.63
C LYS A 2 7.15 -54.22 -16.19
N SER A 3 6.92 -53.99 -14.90
CA SER A 3 6.70 -52.65 -14.32
C SER A 3 7.98 -51.80 -14.28
N VAL A 4 9.13 -52.42 -13.98
CA VAL A 4 10.42 -51.71 -13.87
C VAL A 4 10.90 -51.18 -15.22
N GLY A 5 10.75 -51.96 -16.30
CA GLY A 5 11.09 -51.50 -17.66
C GLY A 5 10.21 -50.34 -18.15
N ARG A 6 8.93 -50.32 -17.76
CA ARG A 6 8.02 -49.20 -18.04
C ARG A 6 8.43 -47.94 -17.27
N CYS A 7 8.82 -48.06 -16.01
CA CYS A 7 9.32 -46.93 -15.22
C CYS A 7 10.63 -46.35 -15.81
N LEU A 8 11.54 -47.21 -16.27
CA LEU A 8 12.81 -46.78 -16.88
C LEU A 8 12.57 -45.98 -18.17
N SER A 9 11.65 -46.45 -19.01
CA SER A 9 11.28 -45.78 -20.26
C SER A 9 10.64 -44.41 -20.01
N VAL A 10 9.73 -44.31 -19.04
CA VAL A 10 9.10 -43.04 -18.68
C VAL A 10 10.13 -42.05 -18.13
N ALA A 11 11.07 -42.50 -17.30
CA ALA A 11 12.12 -41.65 -16.75
C ALA A 11 13.02 -41.04 -17.84
N THR A 12 13.38 -41.83 -18.88
CA THR A 12 14.18 -41.32 -20.00
C THR A 12 13.44 -40.27 -20.84
N LEU A 13 12.13 -40.42 -21.03
CA LEU A 13 11.31 -39.45 -21.75
C LEU A 13 11.22 -38.12 -21.01
N ILE A 14 10.98 -38.16 -19.69
CA ILE A 14 10.91 -36.96 -18.85
C ILE A 14 12.25 -36.23 -18.84
N CYS A 15 13.36 -36.95 -18.69
CA CYS A 15 14.69 -36.35 -18.70
C CYS A 15 15.00 -35.69 -20.06
N GLY A 16 14.63 -36.34 -21.17
CA GLY A 16 14.79 -35.78 -22.51
C GLY A 16 14.05 -34.45 -22.68
N LEU A 17 12.79 -34.38 -22.23
CA LEU A 17 11.99 -33.16 -22.28
C LEU A 17 12.61 -32.02 -21.46
N VAL A 18 13.02 -32.29 -20.21
CA VAL A 18 13.67 -31.28 -19.35
C VAL A 18 14.96 -30.74 -19.95
N THR A 19 15.78 -31.61 -20.56
CA THR A 19 17.00 -31.15 -21.23
C THR A 19 16.68 -30.29 -22.44
N ALA A 20 15.69 -30.67 -23.26
CA ALA A 20 15.28 -29.89 -24.43
C ALA A 20 14.74 -28.50 -24.06
N ASP A 21 13.97 -28.41 -22.97
CA ASP A 21 13.49 -27.14 -22.42
C ASP A 21 14.62 -26.22 -21.98
N TYR A 22 15.67 -26.78 -21.35
CA TYR A 22 16.86 -26.03 -20.97
C TYR A 22 17.61 -25.49 -22.20
N TRP A 23 17.78 -26.30 -23.25
CA TRP A 23 18.44 -25.89 -24.48
C TRP A 23 17.66 -24.84 -25.27
N THR A 24 16.33 -24.86 -25.19
CA THR A 24 15.46 -23.94 -25.94
C THR A 24 15.04 -22.71 -25.13
N ASN A 25 15.66 -22.47 -23.97
CA ASN A 25 15.31 -21.38 -23.06
C ASN A 25 13.81 -21.34 -22.69
N GLY A 26 13.21 -22.49 -22.39
CA GLY A 26 11.82 -22.58 -21.93
C GLY A 26 10.77 -22.40 -23.04
N ALA A 27 11.08 -22.85 -24.26
CA ALA A 27 10.13 -22.78 -25.37
C ALA A 27 8.94 -23.75 -25.23
N ILE A 28 9.10 -24.86 -24.50
CA ILE A 28 8.04 -25.87 -24.31
C ILE A 28 7.36 -25.69 -22.95
N ILE A 29 8.14 -25.42 -21.89
CA ILE A 29 7.63 -25.01 -20.57
C ILE A 29 7.85 -23.48 -20.42
N PRO A 30 6.85 -22.64 -20.71
CA PRO A 30 6.95 -21.21 -20.45
C PRO A 30 7.17 -20.98 -18.95
N ALA A 31 8.05 -20.03 -18.59
CA ALA A 31 8.38 -19.71 -17.19
C ALA A 31 7.13 -19.40 -16.33
N ASP A 32 6.08 -18.91 -16.99
CA ASP A 32 4.77 -18.58 -16.43
C ASP A 32 4.03 -19.81 -15.85
N PHE A 33 4.42 -21.04 -16.23
CA PHE A 33 3.80 -22.27 -15.70
C PHE A 33 4.25 -22.58 -14.26
N VAL A 34 5.45 -22.13 -13.86
CA VAL A 34 6.00 -22.34 -12.51
C VAL A 34 5.65 -21.18 -11.58
N VAL A 35 5.36 -20.01 -12.14
CA VAL A 35 5.02 -18.82 -11.39
C VAL A 35 3.50 -18.76 -11.21
N SER A 36 3.05 -18.78 -9.95
CA SER A 36 1.64 -18.56 -9.63
C SER A 36 1.22 -17.14 -10.06
N ASP A 37 0.08 -17.02 -10.72
CA ASP A 37 -0.52 -15.72 -11.09
C ASP A 37 -0.49 -14.74 -9.91
N ALA A 38 0.21 -13.62 -10.08
CA ALA A 38 0.20 -12.52 -9.12
C ALA A 38 -1.15 -11.79 -9.18
N GLN A 39 -2.17 -12.35 -8.51
CA GLN A 39 -3.47 -11.70 -8.42
C GLN A 39 -3.39 -10.47 -7.52
N ALA A 40 -3.29 -9.29 -8.14
CA ALA A 40 -3.48 -8.01 -7.47
C ALA A 40 -4.94 -7.89 -7.02
N ARG A 41 -5.23 -8.28 -5.77
CA ARG A 41 -6.57 -8.16 -5.20
C ARG A 41 -6.89 -6.69 -4.92
N VAL A 42 -7.70 -6.10 -5.80
CA VAL A 42 -8.41 -4.85 -5.54
C VAL A 42 -9.24 -5.03 -4.27
N GLY A 43 -8.81 -4.42 -3.16
CA GLY A 43 -9.55 -4.51 -1.90
C GLY A 43 -8.71 -4.64 -0.63
N ARG A 44 -7.42 -5.01 -0.70
CA ARG A 44 -6.59 -5.15 0.52
C ARG A 44 -5.12 -4.72 0.36
N PRO A 45 -4.68 -3.69 1.11
CA PRO A 45 -5.52 -2.62 1.64
C PRO A 45 -6.13 -1.87 0.44
N ALA A 46 -7.46 -1.80 0.35
CA ALA A 46 -8.22 -1.32 -0.82
C ALA A 46 -7.47 -0.31 -1.69
N THR A 47 -7.18 -0.70 -2.94
CA THR A 47 -6.63 0.23 -3.94
C THR A 47 -7.55 1.44 -3.97
N PRO A 48 -7.01 2.64 -3.74
CA PRO A 48 -7.85 3.81 -3.60
C PRO A 48 -8.49 4.14 -4.93
N GLY A 49 -9.80 3.91 -5.04
CA GLY A 49 -10.58 4.28 -6.23
C GLY A 49 -10.90 5.78 -6.36
N SER A 50 -10.41 6.62 -5.43
CA SER A 50 -10.70 8.06 -5.44
C SER A 50 -9.60 8.88 -4.77
N VAL A 51 -9.10 9.89 -5.47
CA VAL A 51 -8.14 10.88 -4.96
C VAL A 51 -8.70 11.60 -3.73
N ALA A 52 -9.97 11.99 -3.76
CA ALA A 52 -10.63 12.62 -2.60
C ALA A 52 -10.74 11.65 -1.42
N GLY A 53 -10.91 10.35 -1.67
CA GLY A 53 -10.90 9.31 -0.65
C GLY A 53 -9.53 9.14 0.01
N VAL A 54 -8.46 9.18 -0.79
CA VAL A 54 -7.07 9.16 -0.28
C VAL A 54 -6.82 10.38 0.58
N ALA A 55 -7.10 11.57 0.05
CA ALA A 55 -6.92 12.81 0.79
C ALA A 55 -7.62 12.77 2.14
N ARG A 56 -8.91 12.38 2.20
CA ARG A 56 -9.63 12.26 3.48
C ARG A 56 -9.03 11.21 4.43
N ARG A 57 -8.43 10.13 3.90
CA ARG A 57 -7.75 9.11 4.74
C ARG A 57 -6.40 9.60 5.23
N THR A 58 -5.61 10.29 4.40
CA THR A 58 -4.32 10.85 4.79
C THR A 58 -4.52 11.96 5.82
N THR A 59 -5.44 12.88 5.58
CA THR A 59 -5.81 13.93 6.54
C THR A 59 -6.19 13.34 7.90
N ARG A 60 -7.03 12.29 7.95
CA ARG A 60 -7.42 11.66 9.22
C ARG A 60 -6.28 10.97 9.97
N ARG A 61 -5.24 10.51 9.27
CA ARG A 61 -4.08 9.87 9.89
C ARG A 61 -3.08 10.89 10.43
N VAL A 62 -2.88 11.96 9.65
CA VAL A 62 -1.92 13.03 9.93
C VAL A 62 -2.46 14.01 10.95
N VAL A 63 -3.73 14.41 10.85
CA VAL A 63 -4.32 15.49 11.66
C VAL A 63 -5.12 14.89 12.82
N ARG A 64 -4.56 14.95 14.03
CA ARG A 64 -5.20 14.43 15.26
C ARG A 64 -5.54 15.57 16.23
N ARG A 65 -6.82 15.72 16.55
CA ARG A 65 -7.27 16.70 17.56
C ARG A 65 -6.91 16.21 18.97
N SER A 66 -6.40 17.13 19.78
CA SER A 66 -6.21 16.92 21.21
C SER A 66 -7.47 17.29 22.01
N THR A 67 -7.40 17.12 23.33
CA THR A 67 -8.41 17.60 24.29
C THR A 67 -8.13 19.00 24.82
N ILE A 68 -7.04 19.65 24.36
CA ILE A 68 -6.62 20.96 24.83
C ILE A 68 -7.34 22.04 24.03
N TYR A 69 -8.10 22.88 24.73
CA TYR A 69 -8.83 23.99 24.16
C TYR A 69 -8.29 25.33 24.65
N VAL A 70 -8.25 26.31 23.76
CA VAL A 70 -7.80 27.68 24.02
C VAL A 70 -8.86 28.65 23.53
N ALA A 71 -9.14 29.70 24.31
CA ALA A 71 -10.13 30.71 23.95
C ALA A 71 -9.64 31.64 22.83
N THR A 72 -8.36 32.00 22.83
CA THR A 72 -7.76 32.95 21.88
C THR A 72 -6.41 32.44 21.36
N LEU A 73 -6.09 32.77 20.12
CA LEU A 73 -4.79 32.45 19.54
C LEU A 73 -3.72 33.43 20.04
N PRO A 74 -2.48 32.94 20.27
CA PRO A 74 -1.33 33.80 20.48
C PRO A 74 -1.10 34.75 19.29
N ARG A 75 -0.33 35.82 19.49
CA ARG A 75 0.06 36.72 18.38
C ARG A 75 1.10 36.04 17.49
N GLY A 76 1.06 36.36 16.20
CA GLY A 76 2.01 35.83 15.20
C GLY A 76 1.60 34.50 14.56
N CYS A 77 0.32 34.13 14.64
CA CYS A 77 -0.18 32.94 13.97
C CYS A 77 -0.31 33.13 12.46
N SER A 78 0.16 32.16 11.68
CA SER A 78 -0.04 32.11 10.23
C SER A 78 -1.04 31.03 9.86
N ASN A 79 -1.88 31.29 8.85
CA ASN A 79 -2.73 30.26 8.28
C ASN A 79 -1.89 29.30 7.44
N VAL A 80 -1.99 28.00 7.70
CA VAL A 80 -1.29 26.94 6.97
C VAL A 80 -2.28 25.87 6.55
N VAL A 81 -2.04 25.27 5.38
CA VAL A 81 -2.88 24.18 4.85
C VAL A 81 -2.05 22.91 4.83
N ILE A 82 -2.44 21.93 5.65
CA ILE A 82 -1.77 20.63 5.74
C ILE A 82 -2.75 19.55 5.35
N ASN A 83 -2.41 18.73 4.33
CA ASN A 83 -3.29 17.70 3.78
C ASN A 83 -4.71 18.22 3.45
N GLY A 84 -4.80 19.45 2.91
CA GLY A 84 -6.05 20.07 2.51
C GLY A 84 -6.90 20.65 3.65
N VAL A 85 -6.40 20.68 4.88
CA VAL A 85 -7.09 21.30 6.03
C VAL A 85 -6.40 22.59 6.43
N SER A 86 -7.15 23.68 6.48
CA SER A 86 -6.67 24.96 7.00
C SER A 86 -6.61 24.93 8.53
N MET A 87 -5.45 25.31 9.06
CA MET A 87 -5.17 25.40 10.49
C MET A 87 -4.25 26.59 10.75
N TRP A 88 -4.16 27.01 12.00
CA TRP A 88 -3.30 28.11 12.42
C TRP A 88 -2.03 27.55 13.05
N SER A 89 -0.88 27.97 12.55
CA SER A 89 0.43 27.62 13.12
C SER A 89 0.92 28.75 14.00
N CYS A 90 1.18 28.47 15.28
CA CYS A 90 1.69 29.45 16.23
C CYS A 90 2.72 28.78 17.15
N GLY A 91 3.96 29.28 17.14
CA GLY A 91 5.01 28.83 18.08
C GLY A 91 5.31 27.33 18.05
N GLY A 92 5.10 26.66 16.91
CA GLY A 92 5.31 25.21 16.75
C GLY A 92 4.10 24.32 17.05
N ALA A 93 2.98 24.89 17.50
CA ALA A 93 1.72 24.18 17.67
C ALA A 93 0.71 24.55 16.58
N TYR A 94 -0.13 23.58 16.21
CA TYR A 94 -1.23 23.78 15.27
C TYR A 94 -2.56 23.90 16.00
N TYR A 95 -3.39 24.84 15.55
CA TYR A 95 -4.70 25.12 16.14
C TYR A 95 -5.80 25.06 15.09
N GLN A 96 -6.93 24.46 15.46
CA GLN A 96 -8.12 24.40 14.63
C GLN A 96 -9.30 25.07 15.33
N SER A 97 -10.10 25.84 14.58
CA SER A 97 -11.33 26.42 15.12
C SER A 97 -12.38 25.34 15.35
N TYR A 98 -12.97 25.32 16.55
CA TYR A 98 -13.99 24.37 16.95
C TYR A 98 -14.98 25.02 17.93
N GLY A 99 -16.19 25.33 17.46
CA GLY A 99 -17.29 25.80 18.32
C GLY A 99 -17.02 27.10 19.07
N GLY A 100 -16.36 28.08 18.43
CA GLY A 100 -16.04 29.39 19.02
C GLY A 100 -14.75 29.42 19.87
N ARG A 101 -14.06 28.30 20.00
CA ARG A 101 -12.74 28.14 20.63
C ARG A 101 -11.77 27.48 19.67
N TYR A 102 -10.52 27.35 20.08
CA TYR A 102 -9.48 26.68 19.30
C TYR A 102 -9.03 25.41 19.99
N VAL A 103 -8.86 24.33 19.23
CA VAL A 103 -8.33 23.05 19.71
C VAL A 103 -6.92 22.85 19.19
N VAL A 104 -6.01 22.37 20.05
CA VAL A 104 -4.65 22.02 19.63
C VAL A 104 -4.70 20.73 18.80
N VAL A 105 -3.95 20.71 17.71
CA VAL A 105 -3.89 19.64 16.73
C VAL A 105 -2.45 19.16 16.62
N TYR A 106 -2.27 17.84 16.67
CA TYR A 106 -1.02 17.18 16.34
C TYR A 106 -1.02 16.79 14.87
N VAL A 107 0.12 17.01 14.23
CA VAL A 107 0.37 16.72 12.82
C VAL A 107 1.57 15.80 12.76
N ASP A 108 1.35 14.57 12.31
CA ASP A 108 2.37 13.51 12.16
C ASP A 108 2.73 13.23 10.69
#